data_AF-N9EQ01-F1
#
_entry.id   AF-N9EQ01-F1
#
_cell.length_a   1.000
_cell.length_b   1.000
_cell.length_c   1.000
_cell.angle_alpha   90.00
_cell.angle_beta   90.00
_cell.angle_gamma   90.00
#
_symmetry.space_group_name_H-M   'P 1'
#
loop_
_entity.id
_entity.type
_entity.pdbx_description
1 polymer ?
#
loop_
_entity_poly.entity_id
_entity_poly.type
_entity_poly.pdbx_seq_one_letter_code
_entity_poly.pdbx_strand_id
1 'polypeptide(L)'
;MEQYNYWVTLYSIIFSVLIASLSLNSITLIKDKFNKILAFFVFTGIYSSVLSFFFSYASIGYMENDFLSKFIYKGYSSNLFFGVFLPLISVLSTITLLVRILIRIKIKSV
;
A
#
# COMPACT_ATOMS: atom_id res chain seq x y z
N MET A 1 4.96 27.17 -10.79
CA MET A 1 4.92 26.28 -9.59
C MET A 1 3.54 25.65 -9.39
N GLU A 2 2.44 26.39 -9.54
CA GLU A 2 1.08 25.86 -9.34
C GLU A 2 0.75 24.66 -10.22
N GLN A 3 1.05 24.73 -11.53
CA GLN A 3 0.80 23.61 -12.45
C GLN A 3 1.61 22.35 -12.09
N TYR A 4 2.85 22.51 -11.65
CA TYR A 4 3.68 21.39 -11.17
C TYR A 4 3.06 20.72 -9.94
N ASN A 5 2.64 21.51 -8.95
CA ASN A 5 2.00 20.99 -7.74
C ASN A 5 0.65 20.31 -8.05
N TYR A 6 -0.12 20.86 -8.99
CA TYR A 6 -1.36 20.23 -9.46
C TYR A 6 -1.11 18.80 -9.98
N TRP A 7 -0.14 18.65 -10.87
CA TRP A 7 0.19 17.34 -11.44
C TRP A 7 0.74 16.37 -10.39
N VAL A 8 1.58 16.83 -9.45
CA VAL A 8 2.05 16.00 -8.33
C VAL A 8 0.88 15.48 -7.50
N THR A 9 -0.10 16.34 -7.18
CA THR A 9 -1.30 15.96 -6.43
C THR A 9 -2.14 14.95 -7.20
N LEU A 10 -2.36 15.17 -8.49
CA LEU A 10 -3.11 14.24 -9.34
C LEU A 10 -2.47 12.84 -9.36
N TYR A 11 -1.15 12.77 -9.51
CA TYR A 11 -0.42 11.50 -9.49
C TYR A 11 -0.47 10.82 -8.11
N SER A 12 -0.39 11.58 -7.02
CA SER A 12 -0.60 11.06 -5.67
C SER A 12 -1.99 10.41 -5.51
N ILE A 13 -3.04 11.05 -6.03
CA ILE A 13 -4.40 10.50 -6.02
C ILE A 13 -4.44 9.21 -6.84
N ILE A 14 -3.85 9.19 -8.04
CA ILE A 14 -3.80 8.00 -8.90
C ILE A 14 -3.12 6.83 -8.18
N PHE A 15 -1.96 7.04 -7.56
CA PHE A 15 -1.27 6.00 -6.78
C PHE A 15 -2.14 5.49 -5.63
N SER A 16 -2.82 6.40 -4.93
CA SER A 16 -3.71 6.03 -3.83
C SER A 16 -4.87 5.16 -4.31
N VAL A 17 -5.56 5.58 -5.37
CA VAL A 17 -6.68 4.83 -5.95
C VAL A 17 -6.23 3.48 -6.47
N LEU A 18 -5.05 3.41 -7.10
CA LEU A 18 -4.50 2.16 -7.63
C LEU A 18 -4.20 1.15 -6.53
N ILE A 19 -3.52 1.58 -5.46
CA ILE A 19 -3.25 0.72 -4.29
C ILE A 19 -4.56 0.24 -3.68
N ALA A 20 -5.50 1.14 -3.41
CA ALA A 20 -6.79 0.80 -2.82
C ALA A 20 -7.59 -0.18 -3.70
N SER A 21 -7.61 0.03 -5.01
CA SER A 21 -8.34 -0.81 -5.96
C SER A 21 -7.76 -2.22 -6.03
N LEU A 22 -6.43 -2.34 -6.06
CA LEU A 22 -5.75 -3.64 -6.01
C LEU A 22 -6.04 -4.37 -4.70
N SER A 23 -5.95 -3.66 -3.56
CA SER A 23 -6.28 -4.22 -2.25
C SER A 23 -7.72 -4.71 -2.17
N LEU A 24 -8.67 -3.94 -2.69
CA LEU A 24 -10.09 -4.32 -2.74
C LEU A 24 -10.33 -5.53 -3.63
N ASN A 25 -9.62 -5.63 -4.76
CA ASN A 25 -9.73 -6.78 -5.66
C ASN A 25 -9.23 -8.06 -4.99
N SER A 26 -8.11 -7.99 -4.26
CA SER A 26 -7.48 -9.14 -3.60
C SER A 26 -8.26 -9.72 -2.42
N ILE A 27 -9.24 -8.98 -1.89
CA ILE A 27 -10.10 -9.43 -0.78
C ILE A 27 -11.50 -9.87 -1.24
N THR A 28 -11.80 -9.86 -2.55
CA THR A 28 -13.13 -10.19 -3.09
C THR A 28 -13.62 -11.58 -2.68
N LEU A 29 -12.71 -12.55 -2.59
CA LEU A 29 -13.01 -13.95 -2.26
C LEU A 29 -13.17 -14.20 -0.74
N ILE A 30 -12.83 -13.24 0.11
CA ILE A 30 -12.91 -13.39 1.57
C ILE A 30 -14.34 -13.12 2.04
N LYS A 31 -15.02 -14.17 2.53
CA LYS A 31 -16.41 -14.08 3.01
C LYS A 31 -16.54 -13.44 4.41
N ASP A 32 -15.60 -13.72 5.31
CA ASP A 32 -15.65 -13.21 6.67
C ASP A 32 -15.32 -11.71 6.71
N LYS A 33 -16.23 -10.89 7.24
CA LYS A 33 -16.13 -9.43 7.24
C LYS A 33 -14.86 -8.93 7.95
N PHE A 34 -14.48 -9.56 9.07
CA PHE A 34 -13.31 -9.12 9.82
C PHE A 34 -12.02 -9.52 9.11
N ASN A 35 -11.94 -10.74 8.57
CA ASN A 35 -10.80 -11.17 7.77
C ASN A 35 -10.67 -10.32 6.51
N LYS A 36 -11.79 -9.85 5.94
CA LYS A 36 -11.80 -8.96 4.78
C LYS A 36 -11.16 -7.61 5.10
N ILE A 37 -11.50 -7.01 6.25
CA ILE A 37 -10.89 -5.74 6.71
C ILE A 37 -9.41 -5.94 7.01
N LEU A 38 -9.04 -6.99 7.76
CA LEU A 38 -7.64 -7.27 8.06
C LEU A 38 -6.83 -7.52 6.78
N ALA A 39 -7.35 -8.34 5.87
CA ALA A 39 -6.70 -8.63 4.59
C ALA A 39 -6.57 -7.37 3.71
N PHE A 40 -7.52 -6.44 3.77
CA PHE A 40 -7.42 -5.17 3.04
C PHE A 40 -6.17 -4.40 3.47
N PHE A 41 -5.92 -4.28 4.78
CA PHE A 41 -4.72 -3.63 5.28
C PHE A 41 -3.44 -4.40 4.94
N VAL A 42 -3.48 -5.73 4.98
CA VAL A 42 -2.35 -6.59 4.56
C VAL A 42 -1.99 -6.33 3.10
N PHE A 43 -2.97 -6.42 2.18
CA PHE A 43 -2.72 -6.20 0.76
C PHE A 43 -2.30 -4.75 0.46
N THR A 44 -2.88 -3.77 1.17
CA THR A 44 -2.48 -2.36 1.04
C THR A 44 -1.02 -2.15 1.44
N GLY A 45 -0.58 -2.77 2.54
CA GLY A 45 0.82 -2.72 2.95
C GLY A 45 1.75 -3.43 1.98
N ILE A 46 1.35 -4.59 1.44
CA ILE A 46 2.12 -5.31 0.41
C ILE A 46 2.29 -4.44 -0.84
N TYR A 47 1.20 -3.92 -1.41
CA TYR A 47 1.27 -3.12 -2.64
C TYR A 47 2.03 -1.81 -2.44
N SER A 48 1.84 -1.11 -1.31
CA SER A 48 2.63 0.08 -0.97
C SER A 48 4.13 -0.25 -0.83
N SER A 49 4.47 -1.41 -0.24
CA SER A 49 5.88 -1.84 -0.10
C SER A 49 6.50 -2.20 -1.45
N VAL A 50 5.75 -2.89 -2.31
CA VAL A 50 6.19 -3.20 -3.68
C VAL A 50 6.46 -1.92 -4.46
N LEU A 51 5.53 -0.95 -4.43
CA LEU A 51 5.73 0.35 -5.08
C LEU A 51 6.92 1.10 -4.47
N SER A 52 7.10 1.05 -3.14
CA SER A 52 8.26 1.67 -2.47
C SER A 52 9.57 1.11 -2.99
N PHE A 53 9.65 -0.20 -3.19
CA PHE A 53 10.82 -0.85 -3.75
C PHE A 53 11.11 -0.38 -5.18
N PHE A 54 10.10 -0.35 -6.06
CA PHE A 54 10.28 0.11 -7.45
C PHE A 54 10.64 1.60 -7.54
N PHE A 55 9.97 2.45 -6.77
CA PHE A 55 10.23 3.89 -6.78
C PHE A 55 11.42 4.32 -5.92
N SER A 56 12.06 3.39 -5.20
CA SER A 56 13.36 3.61 -4.59
C SER A 56 14.41 3.99 -5.65
N TYR A 57 14.33 3.42 -6.87
CA TYR A 57 15.21 3.82 -7.97
C TYR A 57 14.95 5.27 -8.43
N ALA A 58 13.68 5.69 -8.48
CA ALA A 58 13.32 7.09 -8.79
C ALA A 58 13.82 8.07 -7.71
N SER A 59 14.05 7.61 -6.47
CA SER A 59 14.67 8.43 -5.42
C SER A 59 16.13 8.77 -5.70
N ILE A 60 16.85 7.90 -6.43
CA ILE A 60 18.23 8.15 -6.87
C ILE A 60 18.22 9.26 -7.93
N GLY A 61 17.34 9.17 -8.93
CA GLY A 61 17.17 10.25 -9.92
C GLY A 61 16.64 11.57 -9.32
N TYR A 62 15.88 11.52 -8.21
CA TYR A 62 15.50 12.71 -7.43
C TYR A 62 16.74 13.42 -6.86
N MET A 63 17.74 12.67 -6.37
CA MET A 63 19.00 13.25 -5.88
C MET A 63 19.83 13.89 -7.00
N GLU A 64 19.74 13.36 -8.22
CA GLU A 64 20.40 13.90 -9.42
C GLU A 64 19.65 15.10 -10.04
N ASN A 65 18.52 15.54 -9.45
CA ASN A 65 17.65 16.61 -9.94
C ASN A 65 17.09 16.39 -11.37
N ASP A 66 17.01 15.14 -11.84
CA ASP A 66 16.27 14.84 -13.07
C ASP A 66 14.79 15.20 -12.88
N PHE A 67 14.24 16.00 -13.80
CA PHE A 67 12.88 16.55 -13.67
C PHE A 67 11.84 15.45 -13.61
N LEU A 68 11.97 14.42 -14.46
CA LEU A 68 11.01 13.33 -14.56
C LEU A 68 11.05 12.46 -13.29
N SER A 69 12.24 12.05 -12.87
CA SER A 69 12.43 11.27 -11.65
C SER A 69 11.94 12.01 -10.41
N LYS A 70 12.22 13.32 -10.33
CA LYS A 70 11.76 14.18 -9.24
C LYS A 70 10.24 14.30 -9.20
N PHE A 71 9.61 14.45 -10.36
CA PHE A 71 8.17 14.52 -10.50
C PHE A 71 7.48 13.21 -10.06
N ILE A 72 7.96 12.07 -10.57
CA ILE A 72 7.41 10.74 -10.27
C ILE A 72 7.56 10.43 -8.77
N TYR A 73 8.76 10.63 -8.22
CA TYR A 73 9.02 10.36 -6.81
C TYR A 73 8.14 11.22 -5.90
N LYS A 74 7.97 12.51 -6.21
CA LYS A 74 7.15 13.41 -5.39
C LYS A 74 5.65 13.09 -5.46
N GLY A 75 5.16 12.68 -6.63
CA GLY A 75 3.79 12.16 -6.78
C GLY A 75 3.58 10.88 -5.97
N TYR A 76 4.54 9.95 -6.05
CA TYR A 76 4.54 8.73 -5.27
C TYR A 76 4.61 9.00 -3.75
N SER A 77 5.58 9.77 -3.28
CA SER A 77 5.79 10.00 -1.84
C SER A 77 4.65 10.78 -1.17
N SER A 78 3.78 11.42 -1.95
CA SER A 78 2.64 12.19 -1.45
C SER A 78 1.34 11.38 -1.45
N ASN A 79 1.37 10.09 -1.81
CA ASN A 79 0.18 9.23 -1.84
C ASN A 79 -0.32 8.90 -0.42
N LEU A 80 -1.62 8.62 -0.27
CA LEU A 80 -2.27 8.31 1.01
C LEU A 80 -1.63 7.13 1.75
N PHE A 81 -1.02 6.21 1.00
CA PHE A 81 -0.47 4.98 1.51
C PHE A 81 1.05 4.98 1.71
N PHE A 82 1.68 6.14 1.56
CA PHE A 82 3.12 6.31 1.74
C PHE A 82 3.49 6.52 3.22
N GLY A 83 4.68 6.05 3.61
CA GLY A 83 5.25 6.22 4.94
C GLY A 83 5.16 4.98 5.82
N VAL A 84 5.64 5.11 7.06
CA VAL A 84 5.91 3.99 7.98
C VAL A 84 4.62 3.44 8.64
N PHE A 85 3.57 4.24 8.71
CA PHE A 85 2.35 3.90 9.46
C PHE A 85 1.60 2.69 8.87
N LEU A 86 1.48 2.60 7.55
CA LEU A 86 0.77 1.51 6.89
C LEU A 86 1.50 0.17 6.91
N PRO A 87 2.83 0.11 6.71
CA PRO A 87 3.60 -1.09 7.00
C PRO A 87 3.36 -1.62 8.42
N LEU A 88 3.31 -0.76 9.43
CA LEU A 88 3.01 -1.16 10.81
C LEU A 88 1.61 -1.76 10.95
N ILE A 89 0.59 -1.08 10.43
CA ILE A 89 -0.80 -1.59 10.43
C ILE A 89 -0.89 -2.91 9.67
N SER A 90 -0.18 -3.03 8.54
CA SER A 90 -0.14 -4.23 7.72
C SER A 90 0.48 -5.41 8.48
N VAL A 91 1.58 -5.20 9.20
CA VAL A 91 2.22 -6.24 10.03
C VAL A 91 1.28 -6.67 11.16
N LEU A 92 0.69 -5.73 11.91
CA LEU A 92 -0.27 -6.05 12.97
C LEU A 92 -1.49 -6.79 12.42
N SER A 93 -2.00 -6.39 11.26
CA SER A 93 -3.12 -7.05 10.59
C SER A 93 -2.75 -8.46 10.13
N THR A 94 -1.52 -8.65 9.63
CA THR A 94 -0.99 -9.96 9.22
C THR A 94 -0.92 -10.91 10.41
N ILE A 95 -0.31 -10.48 11.53
CA ILE A 95 -0.20 -11.29 12.75
C ILE A 95 -1.60 -11.66 13.25
N THR A 96 -2.51 -10.70 13.34
CA THR A 96 -3.89 -10.93 13.80
C THR A 96 -4.62 -11.94 12.91
N LEU A 97 -4.48 -11.81 11.60
CA LEU A 97 -5.13 -12.69 10.62
C LEU A 97 -4.56 -14.13 10.71
N LEU A 98 -3.24 -14.28 10.84
CA LEU A 98 -2.59 -15.58 11.05
C LEU A 98 -3.06 -16.25 12.34
N VAL A 99 -3.07 -15.53 13.46
CA VAL A 99 -3.56 -16.06 14.75
C VAL A 99 -5.00 -16.58 14.63
N ARG A 100 -5.89 -15.82 13.98
CA ARG A 100 -7.28 -16.25 13.78
C ARG A 100 -7.40 -17.48 12.90
N ILE A 101 -6.60 -17.57 11.84
CA ILE A 101 -6.59 -18.76 10.97
C ILE A 101 -6.12 -19.98 11.77
N LEU A 102 -5.02 -19.87 12.51
CA LEU A 102 -4.45 -20.98 13.30
C LEU A 102 -5.42 -21.48 14.37
N ILE A 103 -6.08 -20.58 15.10
CA ILE A 103 -7.12 -20.94 16.09
C ILE A 103 -8.25 -21.71 15.42
N ARG A 104 -8.74 -21.22 14.27
CA ARG A 104 -9.85 -21.86 13.55
C ARG A 104 -9.49 -23.24 13.00
N ILE A 105 -8.26 -23.42 12.52
CA ILE A 105 -7.76 -24.73 12.08
C ILE A 105 -7.70 -25.69 13.27
N LYS A 106 -7.15 -25.25 14.40
CA LYS A 106 -7.05 -26.07 15.62
C LYS A 106 -8.42 -26.51 16.16
N ILE A 107 -9.42 -25.63 16.14
CA ILE A 107 -10.79 -25.97 16.57
C ILE A 107 -11.43 -27.01 15.63
N LYS A 108 -11.14 -26.97 14.33
CA LYS A 108 -11.70 -27.94 13.37
C LYS A 108 -11.04 -29.32 13.43
N SER A 109 -9.83 -29.43 13.99
CA SER A 109 -9.09 -30.69 14.08
C SER A 109 -9.36 -31.49 15.35
N VAL A 110 -10.16 -30.96 16.28
CA VAL A 110 -10.61 -31.60 17.53
C VAL A 110 -12.07 -31.99 17.37
#